data_AF-A0A960PBV0-F1
#
_entry.id   AF-A0A960PBV0-F1
#
_cell.length_a   1.000
_cell.length_b   1.000
_cell.length_c   1.000
_cell.angle_alpha   90.00
_cell.angle_beta   90.00
_cell.angle_gamma   90.00
#
_symmetry.space_group_name_H-M   'P 1'
#
loop_
_entity.id
_entity.type
_entity.pdbx_description
1 polymer ?
#
loop_
_entity_poly.entity_id
_entity_poly.type
_entity_poly.pdbx_seq_one_letter_code
_entity_poly.pdbx_strand_id
1 'polypeptide(L)'
;EGPAYVRTSRPNTPILYGPEEKFAAGMAKVVRKSSKDQVTVVGAGVTLFEALKAADTLAEQGIAIRVVDLFSVRPVDKRTLVAAVKATGGLVVTVEDHFASGGVGDAVLSAVAELGNVRLKKLAVTEIARSGQPDELLDKYGISARHIVKAVKALLK
;
A
#
# COMPACT_ATOMS: atom_id res chain seq x y z
N GLU A 1 25.93 6.43 -3.39
CA GLU A 1 26.02 6.29 -4.86
C GLU A 1 25.86 4.82 -5.22
N GLY A 2 25.28 4.52 -6.37
CA GLY A 2 24.98 3.15 -6.79
C GLY A 2 23.89 3.11 -7.87
N PRO A 3 23.54 1.91 -8.37
CA PRO A 3 22.49 1.75 -9.35
C PRO A 3 21.14 2.21 -8.79
N ALA A 4 20.42 2.99 -9.59
CA ALA A 4 19.07 3.47 -9.28
C ALA A 4 18.07 2.91 -10.30
N TYR A 5 16.90 2.53 -9.81
CA TYR A 5 15.78 2.07 -10.63
C TYR A 5 14.53 2.88 -10.29
N VAL A 6 13.86 3.39 -11.33
CA VAL A 6 12.61 4.13 -11.20
C VAL A 6 11.54 3.37 -11.98
N ARG A 7 10.50 2.92 -11.28
CA ARG A 7 9.34 2.27 -11.90
C ARG A 7 8.27 3.30 -12.19
N THR A 8 7.96 3.51 -13.47
CA THR A 8 6.86 4.39 -13.90
C THR A 8 5.62 3.57 -14.22
N SER A 9 4.45 4.21 -14.22
CA SER A 9 3.16 3.60 -14.57
C SER A 9 2.63 4.25 -15.84
N ARG A 10 1.88 3.47 -16.65
CA ARG A 10 1.26 3.94 -17.89
C ARG A 10 0.00 4.80 -17.69
N PRO A 11 -0.94 4.45 -16.78
CA PRO A 11 -2.17 5.22 -16.62
C PRO A 11 -1.90 6.63 -16.09
N ASN A 12 -2.71 7.59 -16.54
CA ASN A 12 -2.74 8.91 -15.93
C ASN A 12 -3.34 8.79 -14.53
N THR A 13 -2.62 9.27 -13.53
CA THR A 13 -3.08 9.28 -12.14
C THR A 13 -3.21 10.71 -11.63
N PRO A 14 -4.11 10.98 -10.66
CA PRO A 14 -4.20 12.29 -10.02
C PRO A 14 -2.86 12.72 -9.40
N ILE A 15 -2.61 14.04 -9.41
CA ILE A 15 -1.47 14.62 -8.70
C ILE A 15 -1.79 14.60 -7.19
N LEU A 16 -0.93 13.94 -6.41
CA LEU A 16 -1.11 13.81 -4.96
C LEU A 16 -0.30 14.83 -4.16
N TYR A 17 0.85 15.26 -4.69
CA TYR A 17 1.81 16.10 -3.98
C TYR A 17 2.00 17.42 -4.73
N GLY A 18 2.12 18.51 -3.96
CA GLY A 18 2.46 19.82 -4.51
C GLY A 18 3.93 19.89 -4.96
N PRO A 19 4.31 20.93 -5.72
CA PRO A 19 5.65 21.07 -6.28
C PRO A 19 6.77 21.20 -5.24
N GLU A 20 6.43 21.68 -4.03
CA GLU A 20 7.37 21.88 -2.91
C GLU A 20 7.56 20.63 -2.04
N GLU A 21 6.85 19.53 -2.33
CA GLU A 21 6.97 18.30 -1.55
C GLU A 21 8.35 17.66 -1.73
N LYS A 22 8.98 17.31 -0.61
CA LYS A 22 10.34 16.77 -0.62
C LYS A 22 10.34 15.27 -0.64
N PHE A 23 11.21 14.71 -1.50
CA PHE A 23 11.45 13.28 -1.63
C PHE A 23 12.92 12.91 -1.40
N ALA A 24 13.13 11.76 -0.76
CA ALA A 24 14.45 11.19 -0.51
C ALA A 24 14.34 9.66 -0.51
N ALA A 25 15.39 8.98 -0.96
CA ALA A 25 15.47 7.52 -0.88
C ALA A 25 15.29 7.05 0.57
N GLY A 26 14.51 5.99 0.78
CA GLY A 26 14.23 5.49 2.13
C GLY A 26 13.16 6.24 2.91
N MET A 27 12.37 7.10 2.24
CA MET A 27 11.25 7.80 2.83
C MET A 27 9.92 7.25 2.31
N ALA A 28 8.93 7.12 3.19
CA ALA A 28 7.53 6.85 2.84
C ALA A 28 6.65 8.03 3.25
N LYS A 29 5.43 8.13 2.70
CA LYS A 29 4.48 9.21 3.04
C LYS A 29 3.17 8.62 3.55
N VAL A 30 2.71 9.09 4.69
CA VAL A 30 1.36 8.80 5.17
C VAL A 30 0.41 9.80 4.51
N VAL A 31 -0.28 9.36 3.46
CA VAL A 31 -1.14 10.23 2.61
C VAL A 31 -2.56 10.35 3.15
N ARG A 32 -2.97 9.44 4.03
CA ARG A 32 -4.24 9.51 4.77
C ARG A 32 -4.06 8.94 6.17
N LYS A 33 -4.54 9.66 7.18
CA LYS A 33 -4.51 9.23 8.57
C LYS A 33 -5.62 9.87 9.40
N SER A 34 -6.01 9.17 10.46
CA SER A 34 -6.86 9.66 11.53
C SER A 34 -6.45 9.02 12.87
N SER A 35 -7.04 9.46 13.97
CA SER A 35 -6.88 8.80 15.27
C SER A 35 -7.68 7.49 15.40
N LYS A 36 -8.58 7.20 14.45
CA LYS A 36 -9.46 6.03 14.45
C LYS A 36 -9.00 4.93 13.50
N ASP A 37 -7.83 5.08 12.88
CA ASP A 37 -7.32 4.16 11.87
C ASP A 37 -7.15 2.74 12.48
N GLN A 38 -7.78 1.74 11.86
CA GLN A 38 -7.76 0.36 12.37
C GLN A 38 -6.79 -0.54 11.61
N VAL A 39 -6.45 -0.19 10.36
CA VAL A 39 -5.53 -0.96 9.50
C VAL A 39 -4.62 0.00 8.74
N THR A 40 -3.34 -0.34 8.63
CA THR A 40 -2.40 0.36 7.75
C THR A 40 -2.41 -0.32 6.37
N VAL A 41 -2.74 0.44 5.33
CA VAL A 41 -2.67 0.00 3.93
C VAL A 41 -1.47 0.66 3.27
N VAL A 42 -0.58 -0.15 2.69
CA VAL A 42 0.63 0.31 2.01
C VAL A 42 0.55 -0.02 0.53
N GLY A 43 0.71 0.97 -0.33
CA GLY A 43 0.70 0.82 -1.79
C GLY A 43 1.75 1.69 -2.47
N ALA A 44 1.89 1.53 -3.78
CA ALA A 44 2.77 2.35 -4.62
C ALA A 44 2.26 2.41 -6.06
N GLY A 45 2.46 3.53 -6.74
CA GLY A 45 1.98 3.72 -8.11
C GLY A 45 0.46 3.56 -8.21
N VAL A 46 -0.02 2.78 -9.18
CA VAL A 46 -1.47 2.59 -9.42
C VAL A 46 -2.23 2.06 -8.19
N THR A 47 -1.63 1.19 -7.38
CA THR A 47 -2.31 0.59 -6.23
C THR A 47 -2.44 1.54 -5.04
N LEU A 48 -1.67 2.64 -5.01
CA LEU A 48 -1.85 3.71 -4.02
C LEU A 48 -3.22 4.39 -4.19
N PHE A 49 -3.61 4.64 -5.44
CA PHE A 49 -4.90 5.26 -5.75
C PHE A 49 -6.06 4.29 -5.47
N GLU A 50 -5.87 3.00 -5.73
CA GLU A 50 -6.83 1.97 -5.30
C GLU A 50 -6.96 1.91 -3.77
N ALA A 51 -5.88 2.09 -3.03
CA ALA A 51 -5.91 2.17 -1.56
C ALA A 51 -6.67 3.40 -1.05
N LEU A 52 -6.52 4.56 -1.72
CA LEU A 52 -7.29 5.77 -1.40
C LEU A 52 -8.79 5.57 -1.67
N LYS A 53 -9.16 5.02 -2.83
CA LYS A 53 -10.57 4.65 -3.15
C LYS A 53 -11.15 3.67 -2.13
N ALA A 54 -10.37 2.67 -1.72
CA ALA A 54 -10.78 1.72 -0.69
C ALA A 54 -11.00 2.41 0.66
N ALA A 55 -10.15 3.39 0.99
CA ALA A 55 -10.29 4.16 2.22
C ALA A 55 -11.56 5.01 2.24
N ASP A 56 -11.98 5.58 1.10
CA ASP A 56 -13.27 6.28 0.98
C ASP A 56 -14.44 5.32 1.19
N THR A 57 -14.43 4.18 0.49
CA THR A 57 -15.47 3.14 0.60
C THR A 57 -15.61 2.60 2.03
N LEU A 58 -14.49 2.42 2.74
CA LEU A 58 -14.49 1.94 4.13
C LEU A 58 -14.98 3.01 5.10
N ALA A 59 -14.66 4.28 4.84
CA ALA A 59 -15.10 5.39 5.69
C ALA A 59 -16.63 5.55 5.69
N GLU A 60 -17.29 5.34 4.55
CA GLU A 60 -18.75 5.28 4.43
C GLU A 60 -19.38 4.19 5.32
N GLN A 61 -18.59 3.19 5.72
CA GLN A 61 -18.99 2.06 6.55
C GLN A 61 -18.48 2.17 7.99
N GLY A 62 -17.97 3.36 8.38
CA GLY A 62 -17.44 3.61 9.72
C GLY A 62 -16.07 3.00 10.00
N ILE A 63 -15.36 2.50 8.97
CA ILE A 63 -14.03 1.92 9.10
C ILE A 63 -12.99 2.93 8.59
N ALA A 64 -12.15 3.43 9.50
CA ALA A 64 -11.02 4.27 9.13
C ALA A 64 -9.76 3.42 8.89
N ILE A 65 -9.02 3.72 7.82
CA ILE A 65 -7.72 3.12 7.52
C ILE A 65 -6.67 4.20 7.27
N ARG A 66 -5.43 3.86 7.62
CA ARG A 66 -4.25 4.64 7.28
C ARG A 66 -3.76 4.23 5.90
N VAL A 67 -3.45 5.18 5.03
CA VAL A 67 -2.87 4.90 3.72
C VAL A 67 -1.45 5.45 3.66
N VAL A 68 -0.51 4.59 3.26
CA VAL A 68 0.91 4.90 3.13
C VAL A 68 1.34 4.68 1.68
N ASP A 69 1.87 5.74 1.07
CA ASP A 69 2.67 5.65 -0.14
C ASP A 69 4.07 5.22 0.24
N LEU A 70 4.49 4.05 -0.22
CA LEU A 70 5.79 3.52 0.14
C LEU A 70 6.93 4.35 -0.46
N PHE A 71 6.72 4.96 -1.65
CA PHE A 71 7.72 5.66 -2.48
C PHE A 71 8.99 4.85 -2.80
N SER A 72 9.80 4.53 -1.79
CA SER A 72 11.05 3.80 -1.88
C SER A 72 10.89 2.37 -1.36
N VAL A 73 10.85 1.39 -2.27
CA VAL A 73 10.87 -0.04 -1.91
C VAL A 73 12.23 -0.43 -1.30
N ARG A 74 13.32 0.13 -1.81
CA ARG A 74 14.67 -0.08 -1.30
C ARG A 74 15.53 1.19 -1.45
N PRO A 75 16.11 1.72 -0.36
CA PRO A 75 15.88 1.33 1.04
C PRO A 75 14.43 1.61 1.47
N VAL A 76 13.93 0.87 2.46
CA VAL A 76 12.56 1.01 2.96
C VAL A 76 12.51 1.93 4.19
N ASP A 77 11.47 2.75 4.33
CA ASP A 77 11.29 3.64 5.49
C ASP A 77 10.78 2.87 6.72
N LYS A 78 11.70 2.22 7.43
CA LYS A 78 11.36 1.44 8.64
C LYS A 78 10.68 2.29 9.70
N ARG A 79 11.10 3.54 9.90
CA ARG A 79 10.59 4.41 10.96
C ARG A 79 9.13 4.76 10.73
N THR A 80 8.80 5.23 9.52
CA THR A 80 7.42 5.61 9.17
C THR A 80 6.50 4.40 9.17
N LEU A 81 6.94 3.26 8.61
CA LEU A 81 6.15 2.03 8.59
C LEU A 81 5.87 1.52 10.01
N VAL A 82 6.88 1.42 10.87
CA VAL A 82 6.69 0.99 12.26
C VAL A 82 5.71 1.91 13.00
N ALA A 83 5.83 3.23 12.83
CA ALA A 83 4.92 4.18 13.47
C ALA A 83 3.47 4.03 12.95
N ALA A 84 3.29 3.81 11.65
CA ALA A 84 1.98 3.58 11.06
C ALA A 84 1.35 2.29 11.58
N VAL A 85 2.09 1.17 11.55
CA VAL A 85 1.61 -0.14 11.98
C VAL A 85 1.27 -0.17 13.47
N LYS A 86 2.08 0.46 14.33
CA LYS A 86 1.75 0.61 15.76
C LYS A 86 0.46 1.39 15.98
N ALA A 87 0.27 2.48 15.25
CA ALA A 87 -0.92 3.32 15.37
C ALA A 87 -2.22 2.61 14.93
N THR A 88 -2.11 1.54 14.14
CA THR A 88 -3.24 0.73 13.65
C THR A 88 -3.26 -0.68 14.24
N GLY A 89 -2.75 -0.85 15.46
CA GLY A 89 -2.86 -2.10 16.21
C GLY A 89 -2.15 -3.32 15.58
N GLY A 90 -1.17 -3.12 14.71
CA GLY A 90 -0.42 -4.21 14.08
C GLY A 90 -1.05 -4.80 12.82
N LEU A 91 -2.20 -4.28 12.35
CA LEU A 91 -2.89 -4.79 11.16
C LEU A 91 -2.40 -4.08 9.90
N VAL A 92 -1.98 -4.87 8.90
CA VAL A 92 -1.36 -4.34 7.68
C VAL A 92 -1.93 -5.03 6.43
N VAL A 93 -2.27 -4.24 5.42
CA VAL A 93 -2.50 -4.71 4.06
C VAL A 93 -1.45 -4.08 3.16
N THR A 94 -0.71 -4.88 2.41
CA THR A 94 0.12 -4.37 1.31
C THR A 94 -0.57 -4.67 -0.01
N VAL A 95 -0.50 -3.75 -0.96
CA VAL A 95 -1.08 -3.93 -2.29
C VAL A 95 -0.13 -3.46 -3.38
N GLU A 96 0.18 -4.34 -4.32
CA GLU A 96 1.16 -4.06 -5.38
C GLU A 96 0.78 -4.69 -6.73
N ASP A 97 0.99 -3.93 -7.81
CA ASP A 97 0.97 -4.45 -9.17
C ASP A 97 2.34 -5.07 -9.50
N HIS A 98 2.65 -6.15 -8.81
CA HIS A 98 3.89 -6.92 -8.90
C HIS A 98 3.61 -8.33 -8.38
N PHE A 99 4.50 -9.29 -8.66
CA PHE A 99 4.39 -10.61 -8.04
C PHE A 99 4.57 -10.54 -6.52
N ALA A 100 4.00 -11.49 -5.80
CA ALA A 100 4.00 -11.48 -4.32
C ALA A 100 5.41 -11.56 -3.68
N SER A 101 6.40 -12.06 -4.41
CA SER A 101 7.78 -12.26 -3.93
C SER A 101 8.71 -11.14 -4.37
N GLY A 102 9.53 -10.64 -3.44
CA GLY A 102 10.57 -9.64 -3.67
C GLY A 102 10.07 -8.19 -3.79
N GLY A 103 8.78 -7.96 -3.63
CA GLY A 103 8.14 -6.66 -3.85
C GLY A 103 7.87 -5.84 -2.58
N VAL A 104 6.85 -4.98 -2.67
CA VAL A 104 6.35 -4.11 -1.59
C VAL A 104 6.01 -4.91 -0.34
N GLY A 105 5.30 -6.03 -0.50
CA GLY A 105 4.87 -6.88 0.61
C GLY A 105 6.03 -7.44 1.43
N ASP A 106 7.11 -7.85 0.77
CA ASP A 106 8.31 -8.37 1.44
C ASP A 106 9.13 -7.25 2.09
N ALA A 107 9.27 -6.11 1.41
CA ALA A 107 9.97 -4.94 1.95
C ALA A 107 9.29 -4.41 3.22
N VAL A 108 7.95 -4.29 3.20
CA VAL A 108 7.17 -3.84 4.36
C VAL A 108 7.25 -4.87 5.48
N LEU A 109 7.05 -6.16 5.18
CA LEU A 109 7.14 -7.22 6.20
C LEU A 109 8.49 -7.22 6.90
N SER A 110 9.59 -7.13 6.13
CA SER A 110 10.95 -7.06 6.69
C SER A 110 11.13 -5.84 7.60
N ALA A 111 10.56 -4.68 7.25
CA ALA A 111 10.67 -3.47 8.06
C ALA A 111 9.94 -3.59 9.41
N VAL A 112 8.81 -4.31 9.47
CA VAL A 112 7.94 -4.34 10.66
C VAL A 112 7.97 -5.65 11.45
N ALA A 113 8.66 -6.68 10.96
CA ALA A 113 8.68 -8.02 11.57
C ALA A 113 9.07 -8.02 13.06
N GLU A 114 10.01 -7.16 13.45
CA GLU A 114 10.50 -7.05 14.84
C GLU A 114 9.46 -6.52 15.84
N LEU A 115 8.29 -6.05 15.38
CA LEU A 115 7.21 -5.62 16.28
C LEU A 115 6.52 -6.79 16.99
N GLY A 116 6.62 -8.01 16.46
CA GLY A 116 6.08 -9.24 17.08
C GLY A 116 4.55 -9.40 17.01
N ASN A 117 3.78 -8.32 16.88
CA ASN A 117 2.32 -8.33 16.84
C ASN A 117 1.72 -7.93 15.47
N VAL A 118 2.45 -8.20 14.38
CA VAL A 118 2.02 -7.81 13.03
C VAL A 118 1.19 -8.91 12.36
N ARG A 119 -0.04 -8.57 11.95
CA ARG A 119 -0.83 -9.38 11.02
C ARG A 119 -0.86 -8.70 9.66
N LEU A 120 -0.13 -9.25 8.70
CA LEU A 120 0.03 -8.68 7.36
C LEU A 120 -0.66 -9.54 6.29
N LYS A 121 -1.47 -8.91 5.44
CA LYS A 121 -2.05 -9.51 4.23
C LYS A 121 -1.43 -8.87 2.99
N LYS A 122 -0.84 -9.68 2.12
CA LYS A 122 -0.34 -9.24 0.80
C LYS A 122 -1.43 -9.40 -0.25
N LEU A 123 -1.69 -8.34 -1.01
CA LEU A 123 -2.42 -8.35 -2.26
C LEU A 123 -1.42 -8.07 -3.39
N ALA A 124 -1.25 -9.03 -4.28
CA ALA A 124 -0.25 -9.00 -5.34
C ALA A 124 -0.72 -9.89 -6.48
N VAL A 125 -0.11 -9.73 -7.66
CA VAL A 125 -0.38 -10.58 -8.81
C VAL A 125 0.17 -11.98 -8.54
N THR A 126 -0.62 -13.03 -8.79
CA THR A 126 -0.25 -14.43 -8.47
C THR A 126 -0.05 -15.31 -9.70
N GLU A 127 -0.34 -14.81 -10.89
CA GLU A 127 -0.23 -15.55 -12.14
C GLU A 127 0.17 -14.63 -13.29
N ILE A 128 0.58 -15.21 -14.43
CA ILE A 128 0.92 -14.43 -15.62
C ILE A 128 -0.33 -13.70 -16.12
N ALA A 129 -0.22 -12.38 -16.29
CA ALA A 129 -1.31 -11.53 -16.72
C ALA A 129 -1.82 -11.84 -18.14
N ARG A 130 -2.98 -11.26 -18.49
CA ARG A 130 -3.61 -11.33 -19.82
C ARG A 130 -4.00 -9.92 -20.26
N SER A 131 -4.26 -9.76 -21.56
CA SER A 131 -4.75 -8.50 -22.10
C SER A 131 -6.15 -8.16 -21.56
N GLY A 132 -6.39 -6.86 -21.35
CA GLY A 132 -7.67 -6.33 -20.88
C GLY A 132 -7.54 -4.84 -20.55
N GLN A 133 -8.63 -4.22 -20.13
CA GLN A 133 -8.59 -2.83 -19.68
C GLN A 133 -7.90 -2.73 -18.32
N PRO A 134 -7.12 -1.66 -18.04
CA PRO A 134 -6.35 -1.54 -16.81
C PRO A 134 -7.16 -1.81 -15.53
N ASP A 135 -8.33 -1.18 -15.38
CA ASP A 135 -9.17 -1.32 -14.19
C ASP A 135 -9.74 -2.74 -14.04
N GLU A 136 -10.10 -3.39 -15.15
CA GLU A 136 -10.57 -4.78 -15.15
C GLU A 136 -9.45 -5.74 -14.72
N LEU A 137 -8.21 -5.48 -15.12
CA LEU A 137 -7.06 -6.30 -14.76
C LEU A 137 -6.69 -6.13 -13.28
N LEU A 138 -6.73 -4.91 -12.75
CA LEU A 138 -6.52 -4.68 -11.31
C LEU A 138 -7.52 -5.47 -10.46
N ASP A 139 -8.78 -5.51 -10.87
CA ASP A 139 -9.81 -6.28 -10.19
C ASP A 139 -9.62 -7.79 -10.36
N LYS A 140 -9.40 -8.24 -11.60
CA LYS A 140 -9.15 -9.66 -11.93
C LYS A 140 -7.99 -10.25 -11.14
N TYR A 141 -6.89 -9.51 -11.02
CA TYR A 141 -5.69 -9.96 -10.30
C TYR A 141 -5.72 -9.63 -8.80
N GLY A 142 -6.85 -9.15 -8.28
CA GLY A 142 -7.08 -9.04 -6.85
C GLY A 142 -6.37 -7.89 -6.15
N ILE A 143 -6.04 -6.82 -6.89
CA ILE A 143 -5.30 -5.64 -6.40
C ILE A 143 -6.07 -4.33 -6.55
N SER A 144 -7.37 -4.40 -6.90
CA SER A 144 -8.27 -3.23 -6.92
C SER A 144 -8.75 -2.82 -5.52
N ALA A 145 -9.36 -1.65 -5.43
CA ALA A 145 -9.97 -1.10 -4.21
C ALA A 145 -10.92 -2.10 -3.55
N ARG A 146 -11.74 -2.81 -4.34
CA ARG A 146 -12.68 -3.84 -3.84
C ARG A 146 -11.95 -4.94 -3.06
N HIS A 147 -10.80 -5.39 -3.55
CA HIS A 147 -10.00 -6.43 -2.90
C HIS A 147 -9.30 -5.91 -1.64
N ILE A 148 -8.87 -4.64 -1.63
CA ILE A 148 -8.35 -3.96 -0.44
C ILE A 148 -9.43 -3.89 0.65
N VAL A 149 -10.65 -3.43 0.31
CA VAL A 149 -11.79 -3.39 1.24
C VAL A 149 -12.07 -4.77 1.84
N LYS A 150 -12.10 -5.82 1.01
CA LYS A 150 -12.30 -7.20 1.46
C LYS A 150 -11.19 -7.65 2.42
N ALA A 151 -9.93 -7.35 2.10
CA ALA A 151 -8.78 -7.71 2.93
C ALA A 151 -8.79 -6.99 4.29
N VAL A 152 -9.08 -5.70 4.29
CA VAL A 152 -9.22 -4.90 5.53
C VAL A 152 -10.30 -5.50 6.43
N LYS A 153 -11.51 -5.74 5.89
CA LYS A 153 -12.61 -6.35 6.66
C LYS A 153 -12.27 -7.74 7.19
N ALA A 154 -11.49 -8.52 6.45
CA ALA A 154 -11.06 -9.85 6.90
C ALA A 154 -10.07 -9.77 8.08
N LEU A 155 -9.19 -8.77 8.12
CA LEU A 155 -8.25 -8.56 9.23
C LEU A 155 -8.94 -8.02 10.50
N LEU A 156 -10.07 -7.33 10.36
CA LEU A 156 -10.83 -6.77 11.49
C LEU A 156 -11.75 -7.79 12.18
N LYS A 157 -11.92 -8.98 11.60
CA LYS A 157 -12.58 -10.12 12.25
C LYS A 157 -11.59 -10.86 13.15
#